data_AF-A0A8X6X2E5-F1
#
_entry.id   AF-A0A8X6X2E5-F1
#
_cell.length_a   1.000
_cell.length_b   1.000
_cell.length_c   1.000
_cell.angle_alpha   90.00
_cell.angle_beta   90.00
_cell.angle_gamma   90.00
#
_symmetry.space_group_name_H-M   'P 1'
#
loop_
_entity.id
_entity.type
_entity.pdbx_description
1 polymer ?
#
loop_
_entity_poly.entity_id
_entity_poly.type
_entity_poly.pdbx_seq_one_letter_code
_entity_poly.pdbx_strand_id
1 'polypeptide(L)'
;MANKMDTGNGNMKYFRSPTSEKELLLRVGKRKITEVNIFLENKQKPSAIPKTNPQLLYTEIKGKIPRFDQISKMSFTRNGKLRFATSDPVCAVQILYLEQILNVSVNTSVIWEGITSRFLLYEIPTNESLEELSTELQSSNNFEIVEIRRFIKSGTSPEVSLALITILGTVCQKM
;
A
#
# COMPACT_ATOMS: atom_id res chain seq x y z
N MET A 1 15.99 -8.66 44.46
CA MET A 1 16.05 -7.34 43.77
C MET A 1 15.73 -7.57 42.31
N ALA A 2 14.80 -6.78 41.78
CA ALA A 2 14.05 -7.07 40.56
C ALA A 2 14.88 -7.10 39.27
N ASN A 3 14.65 -8.13 38.46
CA ASN A 3 14.98 -8.13 37.04
C ASN A 3 14.09 -7.08 36.35
N LYS A 4 14.69 -6.02 35.80
CA LYS A 4 14.01 -5.15 34.84
C LYS A 4 13.89 -5.90 33.52
N MET A 5 12.68 -6.33 33.22
CA MET A 5 12.24 -6.69 31.88
C MET A 5 12.29 -5.43 31.02
N ASP A 6 13.26 -5.36 30.09
CA ASP A 6 13.20 -4.38 29.00
C ASP A 6 12.23 -4.95 27.95
N THR A 7 10.96 -4.59 28.11
CA THR A 7 9.87 -4.98 27.22
C THR A 7 9.52 -3.79 26.34
N GLY A 8 9.67 -3.99 25.02
CA GLY A 8 8.88 -3.25 24.03
C GLY A 8 9.49 -1.95 23.51
N ASN A 9 10.61 -2.02 22.78
CA ASN A 9 10.93 -0.96 21.81
C ASN A 9 10.03 -1.15 20.57
N GLY A 10 8.73 -0.86 20.73
CA GLY A 10 7.84 -0.61 19.60
C GLY A 10 8.49 0.46 18.74
N ASN A 11 8.57 0.24 17.43
CA ASN A 11 9.51 0.92 16.55
C ASN A 11 9.25 2.44 16.49
N MET A 12 9.83 3.22 17.41
CA MET A 12 9.69 4.68 17.58
C MET A 12 10.00 5.49 16.30
N LYS A 13 10.55 4.83 15.27
CA LYS A 13 10.92 5.43 14.00
C LYS A 13 9.92 5.19 12.88
N TYR A 14 9.03 4.21 13.02
CA TYR A 14 8.19 3.75 11.94
C TYR A 14 6.81 3.30 12.44
N PHE A 15 5.78 3.92 11.88
CA PHE A 15 4.41 3.48 12.02
C PHE A 15 3.84 3.12 10.65
N ARG A 16 3.09 2.02 10.58
CA ARG A 16 2.28 1.65 9.43
C ARG A 16 0.88 1.34 9.93
N SER A 17 -0.11 1.84 9.19
CA SER A 17 -1.51 1.58 9.49
C SER A 17 -1.78 0.08 9.58
N PRO A 18 -2.57 -0.39 10.58
CA PRO A 18 -2.98 -1.78 10.68
C PRO A 18 -3.97 -2.18 9.57
N THR A 19 -4.54 -1.20 8.86
CA THR A 19 -5.47 -1.41 7.75
C THR A 19 -4.80 -2.21 6.63
N SER A 20 -5.45 -3.29 6.18
CA SER A 20 -4.93 -4.12 5.09
C SER A 20 -4.89 -3.35 3.76
N GLU A 21 -4.00 -3.72 2.83
CA GLU A 21 -3.93 -3.10 1.50
C GLU A 21 -5.27 -3.16 0.75
N LYS A 22 -6.00 -4.27 0.92
CA LYS A 22 -7.34 -4.47 0.33
C LYS A 22 -8.35 -3.47 0.88
N GLU A 23 -8.32 -3.26 2.19
CA GLU A 23 -9.21 -2.31 2.85
C GLU A 23 -8.83 -0.87 2.53
N LEU A 24 -7.53 -0.55 2.46
CA LEU A 24 -7.04 0.74 1.99
C LEU A 24 -7.56 1.04 0.57
N LEU A 25 -7.52 0.07 -0.37
CA LEU A 25 -8.05 0.27 -1.72
C LEU A 25 -9.56 0.54 -1.75
N LEU A 26 -10.35 -0.14 -0.92
CA LEU A 26 -11.79 0.16 -0.80
C LEU A 26 -12.04 1.57 -0.27
N ARG A 27 -11.20 2.05 0.66
CA ARG A 27 -11.27 3.41 1.21
C ARG A 27 -10.82 4.46 0.19
N VAL A 28 -9.79 4.18 -0.62
CA VAL A 28 -9.37 5.01 -1.78
C VAL A 28 -10.53 5.18 -2.76
N GLY A 29 -11.35 4.13 -2.95
CA GLY A 29 -12.55 4.13 -3.80
C GLY A 29 -13.57 5.22 -3.53
N LYS A 30 -13.62 5.72 -2.29
CA LYS A 30 -14.49 6.82 -1.88
C LYS A 30 -13.93 8.20 -2.27
N ARG A 31 -12.69 8.26 -2.75
CA ARG A 31 -11.98 9.47 -3.19
C ARG A 31 -11.81 9.44 -4.71
N LYS A 32 -11.52 10.58 -5.35
CA LYS A 32 -11.25 10.61 -6.80
C LYS A 32 -9.95 9.87 -7.10
N ILE A 33 -10.05 8.61 -7.53
CA ILE A 33 -8.92 7.81 -8.00
C ILE A 33 -8.64 8.15 -9.47
N THR A 34 -7.38 8.33 -9.84
CA THR A 34 -6.95 8.37 -11.24
C THR A 34 -6.87 6.96 -11.82
N GLU A 35 -5.97 6.11 -11.31
CA GLU A 35 -5.82 4.71 -11.70
C GLU A 35 -4.94 3.98 -10.68
N VAL A 36 -5.31 2.77 -10.26
CA VAL A 36 -4.50 1.90 -9.41
C VAL A 36 -3.76 0.89 -10.27
N ASN A 37 -2.50 0.67 -9.96
CA ASN A 37 -1.66 -0.32 -10.62
C ASN A 37 -1.37 -1.49 -9.69
N ILE A 38 -1.64 -2.70 -10.17
CA ILE A 38 -1.45 -3.94 -9.41
C ILE A 38 -0.55 -4.86 -10.21
N PHE A 39 0.43 -5.45 -9.55
CA PHE A 39 1.26 -6.51 -10.13
C PHE A 39 0.94 -7.85 -9.53
N LEU A 40 0.84 -8.84 -10.40
CA LEU A 40 0.95 -10.25 -10.07
C LEU A 40 2.34 -10.75 -10.43
N GLU A 41 2.96 -11.47 -9.50
CA GLU A 41 4.21 -12.19 -9.70
C GLU A 41 4.09 -13.61 -9.19
N ASN A 42 4.80 -14.55 -9.80
CA ASN A 42 4.82 -15.92 -9.30
C ASN A 42 5.60 -15.98 -7.97
N LYS A 43 5.03 -16.67 -6.97
CA LYS A 43 5.60 -16.75 -5.60
C LYS A 43 7.00 -17.37 -5.54
N GLN A 44 7.29 -18.31 -6.43
CA GLN A 44 8.52 -19.10 -6.43
C GLN A 44 9.55 -18.54 -7.41
N LYS A 45 9.10 -18.11 -8.60
CA LYS A 45 9.97 -17.62 -9.68
C LYS A 45 9.32 -16.40 -10.36
N PRO A 46 9.77 -15.17 -10.11
CA PRO A 46 9.10 -13.94 -10.59
C PRO A 46 8.83 -13.88 -12.09
N SER A 47 9.66 -14.54 -12.92
CA SER A 47 9.55 -14.59 -14.38
C SER A 47 8.70 -15.75 -14.93
N ALA A 48 8.12 -16.58 -14.06
CA ALA A 48 7.47 -17.84 -14.43
C ALA A 48 5.94 -17.78 -14.44
N ILE A 49 5.33 -16.60 -14.52
CA ILE A 49 3.92 -16.53 -14.93
C ILE A 49 3.87 -17.01 -16.39
N PRO A 50 3.10 -18.07 -16.72
CA PRO A 50 3.11 -18.63 -18.06
C PRO A 50 2.71 -17.58 -19.09
N LYS A 51 3.66 -17.18 -19.95
CA LYS A 51 3.39 -16.40 -21.17
C LYS A 51 2.73 -17.26 -22.25
N THR A 52 2.59 -18.55 -21.99
CA THR A 52 2.51 -19.62 -22.97
C THR A 52 1.21 -19.63 -23.78
N ASN A 53 0.18 -18.90 -23.35
CA ASN A 53 -0.97 -18.59 -24.20
C ASN A 53 -1.75 -17.36 -23.67
N PRO A 54 -1.65 -16.19 -24.33
CA PRO A 54 -2.39 -14.98 -23.95
C PRO A 54 -3.91 -15.16 -23.89
N GLN A 55 -4.49 -16.01 -24.76
CA GLN A 55 -5.94 -16.24 -24.79
C GLN A 55 -6.41 -17.05 -23.57
N LEU A 56 -5.68 -18.11 -23.21
CA LEU A 56 -5.99 -18.91 -22.03
C LEU A 56 -5.86 -18.08 -20.75
N LEU A 57 -4.78 -17.29 -20.65
CA LEU A 57 -4.57 -16.36 -19.55
C LEU A 57 -5.73 -15.38 -19.42
N TYR A 58 -6.14 -14.75 -20.53
CA TYR A 58 -7.26 -13.82 -20.55
C TYR A 58 -8.57 -14.49 -20.12
N THR A 59 -8.83 -15.71 -20.61
CA THR A 59 -10.05 -16.47 -20.31
C THR A 59 -10.12 -16.83 -18.83
N GLU A 60 -9.01 -17.29 -18.24
CA GLU A 60 -8.96 -17.63 -16.83
C GLU A 60 -9.13 -16.40 -15.94
N ILE A 61 -8.46 -15.29 -16.25
CA ILE A 61 -8.59 -14.06 -15.48
C ILE A 61 -10.01 -13.51 -15.57
N LYS A 62 -10.62 -13.51 -16.76
CA LYS A 62 -12.02 -13.12 -16.95
C LYS A 62 -12.98 -14.01 -16.16
N GLY A 63 -12.68 -15.31 -16.03
CA GLY A 63 -13.45 -16.23 -15.20
C GLY A 63 -13.29 -15.98 -13.69
N LYS A 64 -12.14 -15.44 -13.25
CA LYS A 64 -11.83 -15.19 -11.83
C LYS A 64 -12.19 -13.78 -11.35
N ILE A 65 -12.28 -12.80 -12.25
CA ILE A 65 -12.56 -11.41 -11.91
C ILE A 65 -13.95 -11.05 -12.47
N PRO A 66 -14.99 -10.96 -11.63
CA PRO A 66 -16.33 -10.58 -12.09
C PRO A 66 -16.37 -9.22 -12.81
N ARG A 67 -15.56 -8.25 -12.36
CA ARG A 67 -15.45 -6.90 -12.95
C ARG A 67 -14.30 -6.77 -13.93
N PHE A 68 -14.05 -7.82 -14.72
CA PHE A 68 -12.94 -7.85 -15.68
C PHE A 68 -13.00 -6.69 -16.68
N ASP A 69 -14.21 -6.27 -17.06
CA ASP A 69 -14.51 -5.15 -17.94
C ASP A 69 -14.01 -3.80 -17.41
N GLN A 70 -13.79 -3.68 -16.10
CA GLN A 70 -13.25 -2.48 -15.44
C GLN A 70 -11.72 -2.39 -15.47
N ILE A 71 -11.03 -3.37 -16.06
CA ILE A 71 -9.57 -3.35 -16.22
C ILE A 71 -9.24 -2.48 -17.44
N SER A 72 -8.62 -1.33 -17.21
CA SER A 72 -8.20 -0.41 -18.27
C SER A 72 -7.02 -0.96 -19.06
N LYS A 73 -6.09 -1.67 -18.39
CA LYS A 73 -4.89 -2.23 -19.03
C LYS A 73 -4.42 -3.50 -18.34
N MET A 74 -4.13 -4.51 -19.15
CA MET A 74 -3.47 -5.74 -18.74
C MET A 74 -2.23 -5.97 -19.62
N SER A 75 -1.05 -6.11 -19.02
CA SER A 75 0.21 -6.25 -19.77
C SER A 75 1.30 -6.93 -18.97
N PHE A 76 2.22 -7.62 -19.62
CA PHE A 76 3.44 -8.10 -18.97
C PHE A 76 4.48 -6.98 -18.83
N THR A 77 5.11 -6.91 -17.67
CA THR A 77 6.31 -6.10 -17.46
C THR A 77 7.53 -6.78 -18.08
N ARG A 78 8.62 -6.01 -18.27
CA ARG A 78 9.91 -6.56 -18.73
C ARG A 78 10.44 -7.68 -17.84
N ASN A 79 10.11 -7.63 -16.53
CA ASN A 79 10.55 -8.61 -15.54
C ASN A 79 9.61 -9.82 -15.43
N GLY A 80 8.61 -9.95 -16.32
CA GLY A 80 7.70 -11.10 -16.36
C GLY A 80 6.51 -11.03 -15.39
N LYS A 81 6.36 -9.94 -14.62
CA LYS A 81 5.18 -9.69 -13.78
C LYS A 81 3.98 -9.30 -14.65
N LEU A 82 2.78 -9.71 -14.28
CA LEU A 82 1.55 -9.30 -14.92
C LEU A 82 1.03 -8.02 -14.27
N ARG A 83 0.91 -6.93 -15.04
CA ARG A 83 0.39 -5.64 -14.60
C ARG A 83 -1.09 -5.54 -14.94
N PHE A 84 -1.89 -5.13 -13.97
CA PHE A 84 -3.26 -4.66 -14.14
C PHE A 84 -3.32 -3.18 -13.80
N ALA A 85 -4.16 -2.46 -14.53
CA ALA A 85 -4.53 -1.10 -14.22
C ALA A 85 -6.06 -0.99 -14.21
N THR A 86 -6.61 -0.32 -13.20
CA THR A 86 -8.05 -0.09 -13.07
C THR A 86 -8.31 1.14 -12.21
N SER A 87 -9.34 1.90 -12.53
CA SER A 87 -9.88 2.96 -11.68
C SER A 87 -10.99 2.45 -10.75
N ASP A 88 -11.47 1.22 -10.94
CA ASP A 88 -12.52 0.64 -10.09
C ASP A 88 -11.89 -0.02 -8.84
N PRO A 89 -12.15 0.50 -7.63
CA PRO A 89 -11.58 -0.01 -6.40
C PRO A 89 -12.03 -1.46 -6.10
N VAL A 90 -13.23 -1.84 -6.53
CA VAL A 90 -13.74 -3.21 -6.34
C VAL A 90 -13.00 -4.19 -7.24
N CYS A 91 -12.80 -3.86 -8.52
CA CYS A 91 -11.97 -4.64 -9.43
C CYS A 91 -10.53 -4.77 -8.92
N ALA A 92 -9.93 -3.67 -8.44
CA ALA A 92 -8.60 -3.66 -7.84
C ALA A 92 -8.48 -4.68 -6.70
N VAL A 93 -9.46 -4.71 -5.79
CA VAL A 93 -9.50 -5.67 -4.68
C VAL A 93 -9.69 -7.10 -5.16
N GLN A 94 -10.53 -7.33 -6.17
CA GLN A 94 -10.69 -8.66 -6.79
C GLN A 94 -9.36 -9.19 -7.35
N ILE A 95 -8.57 -8.32 -8.00
CA ILE A 95 -7.23 -8.67 -8.48
C ILE A 95 -6.31 -9.04 -7.30
N LEU A 96 -6.37 -8.32 -6.18
CA LEU A 96 -5.56 -8.63 -4.98
C LEU A 96 -5.91 -9.97 -4.31
N TYR A 97 -7.12 -10.47 -4.51
CA TYR A 97 -7.54 -11.79 -4.02
C TYR A 97 -7.08 -12.95 -4.91
N LEU A 98 -6.43 -12.69 -6.04
CA LEU A 98 -5.88 -13.75 -6.88
C LEU A 98 -4.69 -14.43 -6.19
N GLU A 99 -4.84 -15.71 -5.89
CA GLU A 99 -3.78 -16.54 -5.27
C GLU A 99 -3.11 -17.49 -6.26
N GLN A 100 -3.79 -17.78 -7.37
CA GLN A 100 -3.34 -18.71 -8.40
C GLN A 100 -3.84 -18.29 -9.79
N ILE A 101 -3.00 -18.45 -10.81
CA ILE A 101 -3.34 -18.31 -12.24
C ILE A 101 -2.63 -19.42 -13.01
N LEU A 102 -3.32 -20.13 -13.90
CA LEU A 102 -2.80 -21.23 -14.72
C LEU A 102 -2.02 -22.25 -13.88
N ASN A 103 -2.55 -22.59 -12.70
CA ASN A 103 -1.91 -23.48 -11.72
C ASN A 103 -0.56 -22.98 -11.15
N VAL A 104 -0.27 -21.70 -11.31
CA VAL A 104 0.88 -21.02 -10.71
C VAL A 104 0.41 -20.17 -9.55
N SER A 105 0.96 -20.41 -8.36
CA SER A 105 0.69 -19.55 -7.21
C SER A 105 1.33 -18.17 -7.40
N VAL A 106 0.58 -17.12 -7.10
CA VAL A 106 0.98 -15.73 -7.33
C VAL A 106 0.92 -14.89 -6.05
N ASN A 107 1.82 -13.92 -5.95
CA ASN A 107 1.72 -12.79 -5.02
C ASN A 107 1.16 -11.59 -5.78
N THR A 108 0.41 -10.77 -5.04
CA THR A 108 -0.17 -9.53 -5.55
C THR A 108 0.48 -8.36 -4.81
N SER A 109 0.69 -7.25 -5.51
CA SER A 109 1.26 -6.03 -4.92
C SER A 109 0.66 -4.79 -5.58
N VAL A 110 0.40 -3.76 -4.78
CA VAL A 110 -0.16 -2.49 -5.23
C VAL A 110 0.95 -1.46 -5.40
N ILE A 111 0.93 -0.71 -6.50
CA ILE A 111 1.68 0.55 -6.60
C ILE A 111 0.79 1.67 -6.06
N TRP A 112 1.26 2.33 -5.00
CA TRP A 112 0.55 3.42 -4.34
C TRP A 112 0.82 4.81 -4.94
N GLU A 113 1.58 4.88 -6.02
CA GLU A 113 1.81 6.12 -6.79
C GLU A 113 0.50 6.65 -7.37
N GLY A 114 0.26 7.95 -7.23
CA GLY A 114 -0.98 8.58 -7.72
C GLY A 114 -2.21 8.35 -6.83
N ILE A 115 -2.10 7.55 -5.77
CA ILE A 115 -3.18 7.31 -4.78
C ILE A 115 -2.76 7.56 -3.33
N THR A 116 -1.53 8.02 -3.12
CA THR A 116 -1.04 8.49 -1.81
C THR A 116 -0.39 9.86 -1.97
N SER A 117 -0.49 10.68 -0.93
CA SER A 117 0.18 11.97 -0.81
C SER A 117 1.13 11.94 0.37
N ARG A 118 2.18 12.77 0.33
CA ARG A 118 3.17 12.83 1.41
C ARG A 118 3.46 14.27 1.79
N PHE A 119 3.66 14.50 3.08
CA PHE A 119 4.09 15.79 3.62
C PHE A 119 5.01 15.60 4.83
N LEU A 120 5.76 16.64 5.18
CA LEU A 120 6.68 16.65 6.31
C LEU A 120 6.07 17.41 7.47
N LEU A 121 6.16 16.82 8.66
CA LEU A 121 5.98 17.52 9.92
C LEU A 121 7.34 17.73 10.58
N TYR A 122 7.51 18.92 11.15
CA TYR A 122 8.72 19.33 11.84
C TYR A 122 8.46 19.34 13.34
N GLU A 123 9.55 19.34 14.12
CA GLU A 123 9.51 19.54 15.57
C GLU A 123 8.70 18.48 16.35
N ILE A 124 8.60 17.26 15.81
CA ILE A 124 7.90 16.13 16.45
C ILE A 124 8.76 15.60 17.61
N PRO A 125 8.29 15.62 18.87
CA PRO A 125 9.04 15.09 20.00
C PRO A 125 9.47 13.64 19.76
N THR A 126 10.73 13.33 20.07
CA THR A 126 11.28 11.98 19.78
C THR A 126 10.72 10.89 20.70
N ASN A 127 10.16 11.28 21.84
CA ASN A 127 9.47 10.41 22.79
C ASN A 127 7.98 10.21 22.49
N GLU A 128 7.39 10.98 21.57
CA GLU A 128 5.98 10.85 21.20
C GLU A 128 5.73 9.51 20.49
N SER A 129 4.58 8.87 20.78
CA SER A 129 4.16 7.68 20.06
C SER A 129 3.66 8.04 18.66
N LEU A 130 4.21 7.38 17.64
CA LEU A 130 3.73 7.57 16.26
C LEU A 130 2.29 7.08 16.05
N GLU A 131 1.80 6.16 16.90
CA GLU A 131 0.41 5.70 16.87
C GLU A 131 -0.55 6.76 17.43
N GLU A 132 -0.16 7.42 18.53
CA GLU A 132 -0.92 8.53 19.11
C GLU A 132 -0.94 9.72 18.16
N LEU A 133 0.22 10.10 17.61
CA LEU A 133 0.33 11.13 16.58
C LEU A 133 -0.55 10.81 15.36
N SER A 134 -0.57 9.56 14.91
CA SER A 134 -1.42 9.11 13.81
C SER A 134 -2.91 9.26 14.14
N THR A 135 -3.30 8.96 15.38
CA THR A 135 -4.68 9.07 15.84
C THR A 135 -5.12 10.52 15.94
N GLU A 136 -4.27 11.39 16.51
CA GLU A 136 -4.53 12.83 16.64
C GLU A 136 -4.66 13.52 15.28
N LEU A 137 -3.74 13.23 14.35
CA LEU A 137 -3.78 13.81 13.01
C LEU A 137 -5.03 13.38 12.25
N GLN A 138 -5.46 12.12 12.36
CA GLN A 138 -6.66 11.62 11.69
C GLN A 138 -7.97 12.05 12.37
N SER A 139 -7.99 12.28 13.69
CA SER A 139 -9.18 12.80 14.36
C SER A 139 -9.42 14.27 14.02
N SER A 140 -8.34 15.03 13.84
CA SER A 140 -8.37 16.46 13.51
C SER A 140 -8.59 16.72 12.02
N ASN A 141 -8.36 15.73 11.15
CA ASN A 141 -8.39 15.91 9.69
C ASN A 141 -9.13 14.77 8.99
N ASN A 142 -9.83 15.08 7.89
CA ASN A 142 -10.54 14.07 7.08
C ASN A 142 -9.61 13.31 6.11
N PHE A 143 -8.46 12.84 6.58
CA PHE A 143 -7.56 11.98 5.81
C PHE A 143 -7.21 10.71 6.57
N GLU A 144 -6.70 9.72 5.85
CA GLU A 144 -6.27 8.45 6.43
C GLU A 144 -4.76 8.33 6.30
N ILE A 145 -4.07 8.04 7.40
CA ILE A 145 -2.62 7.85 7.42
C ILE A 145 -2.31 6.40 7.07
N VAL A 146 -1.44 6.21 6.08
CA VAL A 146 -0.94 4.89 5.66
C VAL A 146 0.35 4.55 6.39
N GLU A 147 1.24 5.54 6.56
CA GLU A 147 2.57 5.34 7.08
C GLU A 147 3.12 6.63 7.68
N ILE A 148 3.90 6.53 8.76
CA ILE A 148 4.72 7.61 9.30
C ILE A 148 6.16 7.12 9.42
N ARG A 149 7.11 7.88 8.86
CA ARG A 149 8.55 7.66 9.04
C ARG A 149 9.18 8.83 9.78
N ARG A 150 9.69 8.56 10.97
CA ARG A 150 10.44 9.55 11.76
C ARG A 150 11.93 9.46 11.43
N PHE A 151 12.54 10.61 11.16
CA PHE A 151 13.96 10.74 10.87
C PHE A 151 14.71 11.23 12.10
N ILE A 152 15.61 10.37 12.61
CA ILE A 152 16.51 10.68 13.72
C ILE A 152 17.92 10.39 13.24
N LYS A 153 18.82 11.38 13.34
CA LYS A 153 20.23 11.22 12.94
C LYS A 153 20.93 10.25 13.89
N SER A 154 21.63 9.27 13.34
CA SER A 154 22.41 8.29 14.11
C SER A 154 23.46 8.99 14.97
N GLY A 155 23.64 8.53 16.20
CA GLY A 155 24.60 9.10 17.15
C GLY A 155 24.17 10.43 17.77
N THR A 156 22.92 10.85 17.55
CA THR A 156 22.33 12.04 18.20
C THR A 156 21.09 11.65 19.00
N SER A 157 20.81 12.36 20.08
CA SER A 157 19.61 12.24 20.90
C SER A 157 18.82 13.56 20.88
N PRO A 158 18.28 13.96 19.71
CA PRO A 158 17.55 15.22 19.63
C PRO A 158 16.23 15.10 20.39
N GLU A 159 15.79 16.18 21.03
CA GLU A 159 14.48 16.25 21.68
C GLU A 159 13.34 16.22 20.65
N VAL A 160 13.60 16.74 19.45
CA VAL A 160 12.64 16.82 18.35
C VAL A 160 13.16 16.19 17.06
N SER A 161 12.25 15.85 16.16
CA SER A 161 12.53 15.14 14.91
C SER A 161 11.63 15.59 13.78
N LEU A 162 11.96 15.14 12.57
CA LEU A 162 11.15 15.32 11.38
C LEU A 162 10.41 14.03 11.07
N ALA A 163 9.14 14.12 10.67
CA ALA A 163 8.32 12.97 10.31
C ALA A 163 7.74 13.14 8.90
N LEU A 164 7.97 12.14 8.03
CA LEU A 164 7.28 12.02 6.75
C LEU A 164 5.98 11.26 6.96
N ILE A 165 4.87 11.95 6.73
CA ILE A 165 3.53 11.38 6.80
C ILE A 165 3.10 11.00 5.39
N THR A 166 2.66 9.77 5.21
CA THR A 166 2.01 9.30 3.97
C THR A 166 0.52 9.12 4.24
N ILE A 167 -0.30 9.84 3.49
CA ILE A 167 -1.75 9.75 3.55
C ILE A 167 -2.33 9.12 2.30
N LEU A 168 -3.53 8.57 2.44
CA LEU A 168 -4.31 8.00 1.36
C LEU A 168 -5.00 9.11 0.54
N GLY A 169 -5.00 8.99 -0.79
CA GLY A 169 -5.58 9.96 -1.72
C GLY A 169 -4.61 11.05 -2.20
N THR A 170 -4.99 11.74 -3.27
CA THR A 170 -4.31 12.93 -3.78
C THR A 170 -4.95 14.16 -3.13
N VAL A 171 -4.14 15.00 -2.47
CA VAL A 171 -4.64 16.28 -1.93
C VAL A 171 -4.92 17.21 -3.11
N CYS A 172 -6.12 17.11 -3.69
CA CYS A 172 -6.71 18.17 -4.49
C CYS A 172 -7.76 18.89 -3.66
N GLN A 173 -7.39 19.40 -2.49
CA GLN A 173 -8.06 20.56 -1.93
C GLN A 173 -7.12 21.74 -2.13
N LYS A 174 -7.47 22.58 -3.11
CA LYS A 174 -7.11 24.00 -3.00
C LYS A 174 -7.65 24.45 -1.65
N MET A 175 -6.75 24.86 -0.74
CA MET A 175 -7.10 25.86 0.26
C MET A 175 -7.47 27.16 -0.47
#